data_AF-A0A7G8ULC9-F1
#
_entry.id   AF-A0A7G8ULC9-F1
#
_cell.length_a   1.000
_cell.length_b   1.000
_cell.length_c   1.000
_cell.angle_alpha   90.00
_cell.angle_beta   90.00
_cell.angle_gamma   90.00
#
_symmetry.space_group_name_H-M   'P 1'
#
loop_
_entity.id
_entity.type
_entity.pdbx_description
1 polymer ?
#
loop_
_entity_poly.entity_id
_entity_poly.type
_entity_poly.pdbx_seq_one_letter_code
_entity_poly.pdbx_strand_id
1 'polypeptide(L)' 'MSTTNTSYRTGEYAEREGDYICEAGRRLTLKEGDKFPYCPITGLDTNWYYAES' A
#
# COMPACT_ATOMS: atom_id res chain seq x y z
N MET A 1 12.28 -10.52 -16.11
CA MET A 1 10.85 -10.52 -15.72
C MET A 1 10.79 -10.09 -14.27
N SER A 2 10.64 -8.80 -13.99
CA SER A 2 10.68 -8.31 -12.60
C SER A 2 9.70 -7.16 -12.41
N THR A 3 8.47 -7.34 -12.89
CA THR A 3 7.34 -6.56 -12.40
C THR A 3 6.85 -7.25 -11.14
N THR A 4 7.50 -6.99 -10.02
CA THR A 4 6.96 -7.37 -8.71
C THR A 4 5.72 -6.49 -8.50
N ASN A 5 4.57 -6.97 -8.99
CA ASN A 5 3.27 -6.37 -8.75
C ASN A 5 2.91 -6.63 -7.28
N THR A 6 3.61 -5.95 -6.38
CA THR A 6 3.45 -6.14 -4.94
C THR A 6 2.25 -5.31 -4.51
N SER A 7 1.08 -5.94 -4.61
CA SER A 7 -0.15 -5.43 -4.05
C SER A 7 -0.32 -5.98 -2.64
N TYR A 8 -0.53 -5.12 -1.66
CA TYR A 8 -0.62 -5.44 -0.25
C TYR A 8 -2.03 -5.18 0.25
N ARG A 9 -2.53 -6.01 1.17
CA ARG A 9 -3.82 -5.79 1.82
C ARG A 9 -3.68 -4.95 3.08
N THR A 10 -4.80 -4.35 3.46
CA THR A 10 -4.96 -3.72 4.77
C THR A 10 -4.60 -4.71 5.89
N GLY A 11 -3.73 -4.28 6.80
CA GLY A 11 -3.21 -5.09 7.90
C GLY A 11 -1.94 -5.89 7.59
N GLU A 12 -1.52 -5.99 6.32
CA GLU A 12 -0.20 -6.50 5.98
C GLU A 12 0.91 -5.53 6.38
N TYR A 13 2.14 -6.03 6.39
CA TYR A 13 3.32 -5.23 6.68
C TYR A 13 3.97 -4.79 5.37
N ALA A 14 4.33 -3.51 5.29
CA ALA A 14 5.09 -2.96 4.18
C ALA A 14 6.48 -3.59 4.16
N GLU A 15 6.83 -4.24 3.06
CA GLU A 15 8.13 -4.89 2.90
C GLU A 15 9.28 -3.89 2.70
N ARG A 16 8.97 -2.65 2.32
CA ARG A 16 9.94 -1.59 2.08
C ARG A 16 9.34 -0.23 2.37
N GLU A 17 10.19 0.75 2.69
CA GLU A 17 9.75 2.14 2.75
C GLU A 17 9.44 2.66 1.33
N GLY A 18 8.32 3.36 1.20
CA GLY A 18 7.95 4.01 -0.05
C GLY A 18 6.52 4.53 -0.06
N ASP A 19 6.13 5.03 -1.22
CA ASP A 19 4.76 5.50 -1.46
C ASP A 19 3.88 4.36 -1.95
N TYR A 20 2.71 4.26 -1.35
CA TYR A 20 1.71 3.26 -1.66
C TYR A 20 0.39 3.94 -2.00
N ILE A 21 -0.27 3.47 -3.03
CA ILE A 21 -1.56 3.99 -3.48
C ILE A 21 -2.62 2.92 -3.23
N CYS A 22 -3.67 3.25 -2.49
CA CYS A 22 -4.80 2.34 -2.34
C CYS A 22 -5.65 2.28 -3.63
N GLU A 23 -6.54 1.30 -3.75
CA GLU A 23 -7.45 1.17 -4.89
C GLU A 23 -8.30 2.44 -5.16
N ALA A 24 -8.65 3.19 -4.12
CA ALA A 24 -9.36 4.47 -4.25
C ALA A 24 -8.49 5.63 -4.81
N GLY A 25 -7.21 5.40 -5.13
CA GLY A 25 -6.29 6.40 -5.65
C GLY A 25 -5.61 7.27 -4.58
N ARG A 26 -5.71 6.92 -3.29
CA ARG A 26 -5.02 7.65 -2.22
C ARG A 26 -3.59 7.17 -2.05
N ARG A 27 -2.63 8.10 -2.14
CA ARG A 27 -1.23 7.85 -1.78
C ARG A 27 -0.98 7.97 -0.27
N LEU A 28 -0.11 7.12 0.26
CA LEU A 28 0.39 7.13 1.63
C LEU A 28 1.85 6.66 1.62
N THR A 29 2.71 7.36 2.34
CA THR A 29 4.08 6.90 2.56
C THR A 29 4.11 5.98 3.76
N LEU A 30 4.56 4.74 3.58
CA LEU A 30 4.74 3.75 4.64
C LEU A 30 6.21 3.40 4.76
N LYS A 31 6.61 2.98 5.96
CA LYS A 31 7.96 2.53 6.26
C LYS A 31 8.05 1.02 6.14
N GLU A 32 9.26 0.50 6.00
CA GLU A 32 9.49 -0.94 6.13
C GLU A 32 9.03 -1.43 7.50
N GLY A 33 8.22 -2.48 7.53
CA GLY A 33 7.61 -3.06 8.72
C GLY A 33 6.36 -2.33 9.24
N ASP A 34 5.94 -1.25 8.58
CA ASP A 34 4.72 -0.53 8.95
C ASP A 34 3.46 -1.29 8.46
N LYS A 35 2.33 -1.15 9.16
CA LYS A 35 1.09 -1.83 8.75
C LYS A 35 0.30 -0.99 7.76
N PHE A 36 -0.21 -1.62 6.71
CA PHE A 36 -1.14 -0.97 5.80
C PHE A 36 -2.44 -0.60 6.53
N PRO A 37 -2.79 0.68 6.65
CA PRO A 37 -4.03 1.09 7.28
C PRO A 37 -5.22 0.80 6.35
N TYR A 38 -6.43 0.89 6.91
CA TYR A 38 -7.65 0.93 6.11
C TYR A 38 -7.61 2.09 5.13
N CYS A 39 -8.34 1.96 4.01
CA CYS A 39 -8.43 3.05 3.04
C CYS A 39 -8.93 4.31 3.74
N PRO A 40 -8.18 5.43 3.74
CA PRO A 40 -8.66 6.65 4.39
C PRO A 40 -9.82 7.31 3.64
N ILE A 41 -10.15 6.84 2.43
CA ILE A 41 -11.30 7.31 1.64
C ILE A 41 -12.57 6.54 2.03
N THR A 42 -12.54 5.21 2.00
CA THR A 42 -13.72 4.37 2.26
C THR A 42 -13.83 3.91 3.71
N GLY A 43 -12.73 3.93 4.47
CA GLY A 43 -12.64 3.35 5.81
C GLY A 43 -12.66 1.82 5.83
N LEU A 44 -12.61 1.17 4.65
CA LEU A 44 -12.73 -0.27 4.50
C LEU A 44 -11.40 -0.91 4.12
N ASP A 45 -11.35 -2.24 4.17
CA ASP A 45 -10.21 -2.98 3.68
C ASP A 45 -10.01 -2.67 2.18
N THR A 46 -8.75 -2.46 1.83
CA THR A 46 -8.36 -2.11 0.48
C THR A 46 -7.03 -2.73 0.14
N ASN A 47 -6.79 -2.82 -1.16
CA ASN A 47 -5.49 -3.16 -1.70
C ASN A 47 -4.66 -1.89 -1.88
N TRP A 48 -3.41 -1.97 -1.47
CA TRP A 48 -2.38 -0.98 -1.59
C TRP A 48 -1.38 -1.43 -2.65
N TYR A 49 -1.04 -0.54 -3.55
CA TYR A 49 -0.11 -0.78 -4.65
C TYR A 49 1.09 0.10 -4.44
N TYR A 50 2.29 -0.46 -4.53
CA TYR A 50 3.50 0.35 -4.46
C TYR A 50 3.54 1.30 -5.67
N ALA A 51 3.63 2.60 -5.40
CA ALA A 51 3.77 3.65 -6.40
C ALA A 51 5.25 3.82 -6.73
N GLU A 52 5.81 2.89 -7.51
CA GLU A 52 7.14 3.10 -8.11
C GLU A 52 7.00 4.33 -9.04
N SER A 53 7.81 5.36 -8.80
CA SER A 53 7.83 6.60 -9.60
C SER A 53 8.47 6.39 -10.96
#